data_AF-A0AAD6K3G6-F1
#
_entry.id   AF-A0AAD6K3G6-F1
#
_cell.length_a   1.000
_cell.length_b   1.000
_cell.length_c   1.000
_cell.angle_alpha   90.00
_cell.angle_beta   90.00
_cell.angle_gamma   90.00
#
_symmetry.space_group_name_H-M   'P 1'
#
loop_
_entity.id
_entity.type
_entity.pdbx_description
1 polymer ?
#
loop_
_entity_poly.entity_id
_entity_poly.type
_entity_poly.pdbx_seq_one_letter_code
_entity_poly.pdbx_strand_id
1 'polypeptide(L)'
;MEQVHLFTKKLKPTDISHALSFPTRALEAFSFPEGAHTMRFEALDATDNVWGFCLSTRLTGAHPKPVLLRSSWRLFVEQKGLVPEDRVAFFMERSG
;
A
#
# COMPACT_ATOMS: atom_id res chain seq x y z
N MET A 1 20.65 -4.58 -7.04
CA MET A 1 19.18 -4.65 -6.82
C MET A 1 18.64 -3.29 -7.18
N GLU A 2 17.73 -3.23 -8.15
CA GLU A 2 17.15 -1.96 -8.59
C GLU A 2 15.85 -1.71 -7.81
N GLN A 3 15.70 -0.51 -7.26
CA GLN A 3 14.44 -0.09 -6.65
C GLN A 3 13.59 0.63 -7.69
N VAL A 4 12.44 0.04 -8.00
CA VAL A 4 11.44 0.64 -8.88
C VAL A 4 10.44 1.41 -8.03
N HIS A 5 10.36 2.71 -8.26
CA HIS A 5 9.34 3.55 -7.63
C HIS A 5 7.94 3.17 -8.14
N LEU A 6 7.04 2.81 -7.22
CA LEU A 6 5.66 2.47 -7.57
C LEU A 6 4.77 3.71 -7.52
N PHE A 7 4.81 4.42 -6.39
CA PHE A 7 4.10 5.69 -6.20
C PHE A 7 4.60 6.43 -4.96
N THR A 8 4.33 7.73 -4.94
CA THR A 8 4.36 8.55 -3.72
C THR A 8 3.00 9.18 -3.54
N LYS A 9 2.49 9.14 -2.30
CA LYS A 9 1.21 9.73 -1.96
C LYS A 9 1.34 10.66 -0.77
N LYS A 10 0.76 11.85 -0.91
CA LYS A 10 0.46 12.75 0.21
C LYS A 10 -0.80 12.25 0.93
N LEU A 11 -0.70 11.99 2.22
CA LEU A 11 -1.73 11.35 3.01
C LEU A 11 -2.89 12.32 3.30
N LYS A 12 -4.11 11.87 2.99
CA LYS A 12 -5.35 12.58 3.34
C LYS A 12 -5.81 12.16 4.73
N PRO A 13 -6.71 12.92 5.38
CA PRO A 13 -7.30 12.50 6.66
C PRO A 13 -7.87 11.07 6.64
N THR A 14 -8.49 10.66 5.52
CA THR A 14 -9.03 9.30 5.34
C THR A 14 -7.96 8.22 5.25
N ASP A 15 -6.77 8.56 4.73
CA ASP A 15 -5.66 7.62 4.70
C ASP A 15 -5.13 7.37 6.11
N ILE A 16 -5.17 8.37 7.00
CA ILE A 16 -4.78 8.23 8.41
C ILE A 16 -5.85 7.46 9.21
N SER A 17 -7.12 7.83 9.09
CA SER A 17 -8.18 7.28 9.97
C SER A 17 -8.78 5.95 9.51
N HIS A 18 -8.73 5.65 8.21
CA HIS A 18 -9.38 4.47 7.61
C HIS A 18 -8.39 3.58 6.85
N ALA A 19 -8.03 3.93 5.62
CA ALA A 19 -7.29 3.03 4.73
C ALA A 19 -6.51 3.83 3.70
N LEU A 20 -5.29 3.37 3.39
CA LEU A 20 -4.48 4.00 2.35
C LEU A 20 -5.00 3.60 0.97
N SER A 21 -5.64 4.52 0.27
CA SER A 21 -5.88 4.34 -1.17
C SER A 21 -4.65 4.73 -1.97
N PHE A 22 -4.42 4.13 -3.14
CA PHE A 22 -3.28 4.53 -3.98
C PHE A 22 -3.60 4.40 -5.49
N PRO A 23 -2.73 4.89 -6.40
CA PRO A 23 -3.02 4.85 -7.83
C PRO A 23 -3.23 3.43 -8.35
N THR A 24 -4.25 3.23 -9.19
CA THR A 24 -4.56 1.92 -9.80
C THR A 24 -3.39 1.34 -10.57
N ARG A 25 -2.57 2.16 -11.24
CA ARG A 25 -1.39 1.70 -11.99
C ARG A 25 -0.38 0.94 -11.11
N ALA A 26 -0.26 1.29 -9.84
CA ALA A 26 0.64 0.58 -8.93
C ALA A 26 0.17 -0.86 -8.65
N LEU A 27 -1.05 -1.27 -9.04
CA LEU A 27 -1.47 -2.67 -8.99
C LEU A 27 -0.67 -3.58 -9.92
N GLU A 28 -0.03 -3.05 -10.97
CA GLU A 28 0.85 -3.82 -11.87
C GLU A 28 2.00 -4.50 -11.12
N ALA A 29 2.33 -4.01 -9.92
CA ALA A 29 3.32 -4.59 -9.02
C ALA A 29 2.86 -5.83 -8.24
N PHE A 30 1.57 -6.15 -8.25
CA PHE A 30 0.98 -7.14 -7.36
C PHE A 30 0.28 -8.25 -8.14
N SER A 31 0.60 -9.50 -7.80
CA SER A 31 -0.06 -10.68 -8.35
C SER A 31 -1.13 -11.18 -7.38
N PHE A 32 -2.39 -11.04 -7.75
CA PHE A 32 -3.50 -11.59 -6.97
C PHE A 32 -3.68 -13.08 -7.30
N PRO A 33 -4.02 -13.92 -6.30
CA PRO A 33 -4.52 -15.26 -6.56
C PRO A 33 -5.76 -15.21 -7.48
N GLU A 34 -5.95 -16.25 -8.29
CA GLU A 34 -7.10 -16.34 -9.19
C GLU A 34 -8.43 -16.21 -8.42
N GLY A 35 -9.33 -15.34 -8.91
CA GLY A 35 -10.60 -15.04 -8.26
C GLY A 35 -10.53 -14.23 -6.96
N ALA A 36 -9.33 -13.93 -6.44
CA ALA A 36 -9.15 -13.12 -5.25
C ALA A 36 -9.13 -11.62 -5.59
N HIS A 37 -9.70 -10.82 -4.68
CA HIS A 37 -9.68 -9.35 -4.72
C HIS A 37 -8.90 -8.77 -3.52
N THR A 38 -8.30 -9.65 -2.73
CA THR A 38 -7.47 -9.31 -1.58
C THR A 38 -6.22 -10.16 -1.59
N MET A 39 -5.09 -9.59 -1.17
CA MET A 39 -3.85 -10.33 -0.94
C MET A 39 -3.06 -9.72 0.22
N ARG A 40 -2.15 -10.49 0.80
CA ARG A 40 -1.16 -10.00 1.76
C ARG A 40 0.20 -9.86 1.07
N PHE A 41 0.94 -8.83 1.43
CA PHE A 41 2.33 -8.65 1.04
C PHE A 41 3.12 -8.05 2.19
N GLU A 42 4.44 -8.22 2.14
CA GLU A 42 5.38 -7.65 3.10
C GLU A 42 6.17 -6.51 2.44
N ALA A 43 6.50 -5.49 3.21
CA ALA A 43 7.39 -4.42 2.79
C ALA A 43 8.37 -4.08 3.92
N LEU A 44 9.59 -3.75 3.55
CA LEU A 44 10.59 -3.20 4.46
C LEU A 44 10.45 -1.68 4.51
N ASP A 45 10.62 -1.11 5.70
CA ASP A 45 10.80 0.33 5.84
C ASP A 45 12.28 0.72 5.85
N ALA A 46 12.57 2.03 5.91
CA ALA A 46 13.94 2.56 5.92
C ALA A 46 14.76 2.21 7.18
N THR A 47 14.15 1.51 8.14
CA THR A 47 14.76 1.04 9.39
C THR A 47 14.79 -0.50 9.43
N ASP A 48 14.64 -1.15 8.27
CA ASP A 48 14.63 -2.60 8.08
C ASP A 48 13.53 -3.34 8.86
N ASN A 49 12.48 -2.65 9.32
CA ASN A 49 11.33 -3.32 9.91
C ASN A 49 10.42 -3.86 8.82
N VAL A 50 9.97 -5.11 9.00
CA VAL A 50 9.02 -5.77 8.11
C VAL A 50 7.59 -5.40 8.49
N TRP A 51 6.81 -4.98 7.50
CA TRP A 51 5.40 -4.62 7.64
C TRP A 51 4.53 -5.49 6.75
N GLY A 52 3.62 -6.24 7.36
CA GLY A 52 2.60 -7.01 6.65
C GLY A 52 1.37 -6.16 6.32
N PHE A 53 1.12 -5.93 5.04
CA PHE A 53 -0.04 -5.19 4.56
C PHE A 53 -1.07 -6.09 3.88
N CYS A 54 -2.35 -5.79 4.11
CA CYS A 54 -3.48 -6.41 3.41
C CYS A 54 -3.96 -5.46 2.31
N LEU A 55 -3.70 -5.80 1.06
CA LEU A 55 -4.19 -5.09 -0.12
C LEU A 55 -5.56 -5.63 -0.51
N SER A 56 -6.49 -4.74 -0.84
CA SER A 56 -7.78 -5.06 -1.45
C SER A 56 -8.08 -4.17 -2.64
N THR A 57 -8.76 -4.71 -3.63
CA THR A 57 -9.34 -3.96 -4.75
C THR A 57 -10.86 -3.95 -4.62
N ARG A 58 -11.48 -2.82 -5.00
CA ARG A 58 -12.94 -2.72 -5.06
C ARG A 58 -13.49 -3.67 -6.12
N LEU A 59 -14.50 -4.47 -5.76
CA LEU A 59 -15.18 -5.43 -6.65
C LEU A 59 -16.10 -4.79 -7.71
N THR A 60 -16.43 -3.49 -7.57
CA THR A 60 -17.43 -2.82 -8.41
C THR A 60 -16.89 -1.53 -9.05
N GLY A 61 -17.24 -1.34 -10.33
CA GLY A 61 -16.87 -0.18 -11.15
C GLY A 61 -15.88 -0.52 -12.27
N ALA A 62 -15.66 0.43 -13.19
CA ALA A 62 -14.81 0.22 -14.37
C ALA A 62 -13.30 0.10 -14.06
N HIS A 63 -12.86 0.55 -12.87
CA HIS A 63 -11.46 0.51 -12.47
C HIS A 63 -11.32 -0.02 -11.04
N PRO A 64 -10.40 -0.98 -10.81
CA PRO A 64 -10.12 -1.45 -9.46
C PRO A 64 -9.48 -0.30 -8.68
N LYS A 65 -10.13 0.11 -7.58
CA LYS A 65 -9.56 1.06 -6.64
C LYS A 65 -8.79 0.28 -5.57
N PRO A 66 -7.46 0.36 -5.53
CA PRO A 66 -6.69 -0.36 -4.53
C PRO A 66 -6.67 0.39 -3.19
N VAL A 67 -6.71 -0.38 -2.10
CA VAL A 67 -6.58 0.10 -0.73
C VAL A 67 -5.74 -0.85 0.12
N LEU A 68 -4.88 -0.31 0.98
CA LEU A 68 -4.35 -1.04 2.12
C LEU A 68 -5.36 -0.97 3.25
N LEU A 69 -5.87 -2.13 3.67
CA LEU A 69 -6.94 -2.24 4.64
C LEU A 69 -6.51 -1.69 6.00
N ARG A 70 -7.46 -1.02 6.67
CA ARG A 70 -7.30 -0.45 8.02
C ARG A 70 -6.65 -1.40 9.01
N SER A 71 -7.04 -2.67 8.96
CA SER A 71 -6.55 -3.73 9.86
C SER A 71 -5.04 -3.94 9.81
N SER A 72 -4.38 -3.53 8.72
CA SER A 72 -2.92 -3.63 8.55
C SER A 72 -2.23 -2.27 8.47
N TRP A 73 -2.86 -1.30 7.79
CA TRP A 73 -2.30 0.03 7.59
C TRP A 73 -2.22 0.85 8.88
N ARG A 74 -3.22 0.74 9.76
CA ARG A 74 -3.31 1.56 10.97
C ARG A 74 -2.12 1.39 11.91
N LEU A 75 -1.59 0.18 12.04
CA LEU A 75 -0.45 -0.09 12.91
C LEU A 75 0.80 0.67 12.43
N PHE A 76 1.01 0.72 11.11
CA PHE A 76 2.09 1.50 10.51
C PHE A 76 1.94 3.00 10.79
N VAL A 77 0.74 3.54 10.58
CA VAL A 77 0.41 4.95 10.87
C VAL A 77 0.73 5.31 12.31
N GLU A 78 0.25 4.51 13.26
CA GLU A 78 0.40 4.79 14.69
C GLU A 78 1.86 4.69 15.15
N GLN A 79 2.60 3.67 14.72
CA GLN A 79 3.99 3.49 15.12
C GLN A 79 4.95 4.48 14.44
N LYS A 80 4.68 4.86 13.18
CA LYS A 80 5.48 5.88 12.48
C LYS A 80 5.03 7.31 12.79
N GLY A 81 3.94 7.49 13.55
CA GLY A 81 3.41 8.80 13.92
C GLY A 81 2.92 9.62 12.73
N LEU A 82 2.38 8.97 11.70
CA LEU A 82 1.98 9.66 10.47
C LEU A 82 0.74 10.53 10.70
N VAL A 83 0.77 11.73 10.13
CA VAL A 83 -0.32 12.70 10.18
C VAL A 83 -0.78 13.11 8.77
N PRO A 84 -1.94 13.75 8.60
CA PRO A 84 -2.33 14.29 7.32
C PRO A 84 -1.25 15.21 6.75
N GLU A 85 -1.13 15.24 5.42
CA GLU A 85 -0.12 15.98 4.65
C GLU A 85 1.29 15.37 4.61
N ASP A 86 1.60 14.38 5.45
CA ASP A 86 2.80 13.55 5.31
C ASP A 86 2.82 12.80 3.98
N ARG A 87 3.99 12.31 3.59
CA ARG A 87 4.19 11.55 2.35
C ARG A 87 4.69 10.15 2.64
N VAL A 88 4.10 9.18 1.95
CA VAL A 88 4.57 7.80 1.93
C VAL A 88 4.90 7.43 0.50
N ALA A 89 6.03 6.74 0.32
CA ALA A 89 6.50 6.24 -0.97
C ALA A 89 6.67 4.73 -0.89
N PHE A 90 6.21 4.03 -1.92
CA PHE A 90 6.39 2.59 -2.07
C PHE A 90 7.33 2.31 -3.23
N PHE A 91 8.26 1.40 -3.00
CA PHE A 91 9.24 0.92 -3.96
C PHE A 91 9.18 -0.61 -4.01
N MET A 92 9.46 -1.18 -5.18
CA MET A 92 9.66 -2.61 -5.36
C MET A 92 11.14 -2.88 -5.62
N GLU A 93 11.71 -3.85 -4.93
CA GLU A 93 13.00 -4.40 -5.33
C GLU A 93 12.84 -5.39 -6.47
N ARG A 94 13.54 -5.15 -7.58
CA ARG A 94 13.69 -6.14 -8.65
C ARG A 94 15.07 -6.78 -8.52
N SER A 95 15.05 -8.09 -8.28
CA SER A 95 16.19 -8.95 -8.57
C SER A 95 16.37 -8.96 -10.09
N GLY A 96 17.56 -8.58 -10.55
CA GLY A 96 17.94 -8.66 -11.97
C GLY A 96 18.08 -10.10 -12.45
#